data_AF-A0A966SK94-F1
#
_entry.id   AF-A0A966SK94-F1
#
_cell.length_a   1.000
_cell.length_b   1.000
_cell.length_c   1.000
_cell.angle_alpha   90.00
_cell.angle_beta   90.00
_cell.angle_gamma   90.00
#
_symmetry.space_group_name_H-M   'P 1'
#
loop_
_entity.id
_entity.type
_entity.pdbx_description
1 polymer ?
#
loop_
_entity_poly.entity_id
_entity_poly.type
_entity_poly.pdbx_seq_one_letter_code
_entity_poly.pdbx_strand_id
1 'polypeptide(L)' 'MSVLVVGTTALDSIKTPKAENPRLLGGSASHAAVAASFFAPTKLLGVVG' A
#
# COMPACT_ATOMS: atom_id res chain seq x y z
N MET A 1 15.75 -11.93 -9.14
CA MET A 1 14.82 -12.51 -8.15
C MET A 1 13.59 -11.61 -8.06
N SER A 2 12.36 -12.15 -7.98
CA SER A 2 11.15 -11.33 -7.79
C SER A 2 10.64 -11.42 -6.35
N VAL A 3 10.03 -10.34 -5.84
CA VAL A 3 9.41 -10.28 -4.51
C VAL A 3 7.89 -10.38 -4.65
N LEU A 4 7.25 -11.27 -3.88
CA LEU A 4 5.79 -11.32 -3.73
C LEU A 4 5.40 -10.74 -2.37
N VAL A 5 4.62 -9.67 -2.38
CA VAL A 5 4.07 -9.04 -1.17
C VAL A 5 2.61 -9.42 -1.04
N VAL A 6 2.23 -9.94 0.14
CA VAL A 6 0.87 -10.37 0.46
C VAL A 6 0.38 -9.59 1.69
N GLY A 7 -0.83 -9.05 1.62
CA GLY A 7 -1.43 -8.34 2.76
C GLY A 7 -2.55 -7.41 2.34
N THR A 8 -2.79 -6.38 3.15
CA THR A 8 -3.94 -5.49 2.96
C THR A 8 -3.68 -4.41 1.91
N THR A 9 -4.71 -4.17 1.10
CA THR A 9 -4.84 -2.98 0.25
C THR A 9 -6.16 -2.33 0.63
N ALA A 10 -6.11 -1.06 1.02
CA ALA A 10 -7.26 -0.36 1.59
C ALA A 10 -7.29 1.11 1.16
N LEU A 11 -8.36 1.79 1.50
CA LEU A 11 -8.47 3.25 1.41
C LEU A 11 -8.50 3.83 2.82
N ASP A 12 -7.45 4.56 3.18
CA ASP A 12 -7.29 5.17 4.50
C ASP A 12 -7.80 6.60 4.49
N SER A 13 -8.44 7.03 5.57
CA SER A 13 -8.80 8.43 5.79
C SER A 13 -7.92 8.99 6.89
N ILE A 14 -7.00 9.88 6.52
CA ILE A 14 -5.95 10.35 7.43
C ILE A 14 -6.24 11.80 7.82
N LYS A 15 -6.23 12.04 9.13
CA LYS A 15 -6.40 13.37 9.72
C LYS A 15 -5.14 13.76 10.48
N THR A 16 -4.67 14.97 10.21
CA THR A 16 -3.60 15.65 10.94
C THR A 16 -4.15 16.93 11.56
N PRO A 17 -3.43 17.61 12.47
CA PRO A 17 -3.90 18.89 13.03
C PRO A 17 -4.14 19.99 11.99
N LYS A 18 -3.54 19.89 10.79
CA LYS A 18 -3.60 20.93 9.75
C LYS A 18 -4.49 20.57 8.56
N ALA A 19 -4.72 19.29 8.32
CA ALA A 19 -5.39 18.82 7.11
C ALA A 19 -5.99 17.43 7.31
N GLU A 20 -6.99 17.12 6.51
CA GLU A 20 -7.65 15.82 6.44
C GLU A 20 -7.74 15.40 4.98
N ASN A 21 -7.45 14.12 4.69
CA ASN A 21 -7.56 13.58 3.36
C ASN A 21 -8.24 12.20 3.40
N PRO A 22 -9.49 12.10 2.90
CA PRO A 22 -10.21 10.83 2.84
C PRO A 22 -9.81 10.02 1.60
N ARG A 23 -9.87 8.69 1.72
CA ARG A 23 -9.68 7.72 0.63
C ARG A 23 -8.27 7.75 -0.01
N LEU A 24 -7.24 7.93 0.79
CA LEU A 24 -5.87 7.72 0.36
C LEU A 24 -5.62 6.23 0.12
N LEU A 25 -4.86 5.88 -0.93
CA LEU A 25 -4.41 4.50 -1.08
C LEU A 25 -3.55 4.11 0.13
N GLY A 26 -3.98 3.07 0.81
CA GLY A 26 -3.41 2.59 2.05
C GLY A 26 -3.24 1.07 2.08
N GLY A 27 -3.07 0.55 3.28
CA GLY A 27 -2.79 -0.87 3.51
C GLY A 27 -1.30 -1.22 3.51
N SER A 28 -0.94 -2.24 4.29
CA SER A 28 0.45 -2.61 4.53
C SER A 28 1.11 -3.20 3.30
N ALA A 29 0.38 -3.99 2.51
CA ALA A 29 0.90 -4.57 1.27
C ALA A 29 1.17 -3.49 0.23
N SER A 30 0.27 -2.50 0.10
CA SER A 30 0.46 -1.39 -0.84
C SER A 30 1.75 -0.63 -0.56
N HIS A 31 1.99 -0.25 0.70
CA HIS A 31 3.21 0.46 1.10
C HIS A 31 4.47 -0.40 0.90
N ALA A 32 4.44 -1.65 1.35
CA ALA A 32 5.58 -2.57 1.22
C ALA A 32 5.90 -2.89 -0.25
N ALA A 33 4.89 -3.07 -1.11
CA ALA A 33 5.08 -3.37 -2.51
C ALA A 33 5.66 -2.19 -3.29
N VAL A 34 5.18 -0.97 -3.01
CA VAL A 34 5.75 0.25 -3.59
C VAL A 34 7.20 0.40 -3.17
N ALA A 35 7.51 0.24 -1.88
CA ALA A 35 8.90 0.33 -1.40
C ALA A 35 9.81 -0.74 -2.02
N ALA A 36 9.36 -2.00 -2.11
CA ALA A 36 10.14 -3.09 -2.70
C ALA A 36 10.38 -2.91 -4.22
N SER A 37 9.46 -2.25 -4.93
CA SER A 37 9.57 -2.02 -6.38
C SER A 37 10.80 -1.20 -6.79
N PHE A 38 11.39 -0.41 -5.88
CA PHE A 38 12.63 0.33 -6.12
C PHE A 38 13.87 -0.58 -6.19
N PHE A 39 13.79 -1.81 -5.69
CA PHE A 39 14.95 -2.70 -5.54
C PHE A 39 14.81 -4.02 -6.30
N ALA A 40 13.58 -4.45 -6.58
CA ALA A 40 13.32 -5.70 -7.31
C ALA A 40 11.97 -5.68 -8.02
N PRO A 41 11.81 -6.48 -9.09
CA PRO A 41 10.49 -6.77 -9.65
C PRO A 41 9.54 -7.28 -8.57
N THR A 42 8.49 -6.51 -8.28
CA THR A 42 7.57 -6.77 -7.16
C THR A 42 6.18 -7.11 -7.67
N LYS A 43 5.57 -8.13 -7.06
CA LYS A 43 4.18 -8.54 -7.28
C LYS A 43 3.40 -8.33 -5.99
N LEU A 44 2.17 -7.84 -6.09
CA LEU A 44 1.27 -7.65 -4.96
C LEU A 44 0.08 -8.61 -5.10
N LEU A 45 -0.24 -9.32 -4.01
CA LEU A 45 -1.42 -10.15 -3.88
C LEU A 45 -2.25 -9.68 -2.69
N GLY A 46 -3.50 -9.33 -2.94
CA GLY A 46 -4.46 -8.90 -1.93
C GLY A 46 -5.88 -9.04 -2.46
N VAL A 47 -6.85 -8.96 -1.54
CA VAL A 47 -8.27 -8.91 -1.87
C VAL A 47 -8.74 -7.47 -1.75
N VAL A 48 -9.48 -6.99 -2.75
CA VAL A 48 -10.12 -5.66 -2.75
C VAL A 48 -11.62 -5.83 -2.96
N GLY A 49 -12.39 -4.84 -2.50
CA GLY A 49 -13.83 -4.72 -2.70
C GLY A 49 -14.20 -3.65 -3.70
#